data_AF-A0A0C9XIR3-F1
#
_entry.id   AF-A0A0C9XIR3-F1
#
_cell.length_a   1.000
_cell.length_b   1.000
_cell.length_c   1.000
_cell.angle_alpha   90.00
_cell.angle_beta   90.00
_cell.angle_gamma   90.00
#
_symmetry.space_group_name_H-M   'P 1'
#
loop_
_entity.id
_entity.type
_entity.pdbx_description
1 polymer ?
#
loop_
_entity_poly.entity_id
_entity_poly.type
_entity_poly.pdbx_seq_one_letter_code
_entity_poly.pdbx_strand_id
1 'polypeptide(L)'
;MKRRRESSKEDVLEPTVVKAQKLVEHEGCLRTRDYDDVTQEFMTTVIGEYCARLCAEAPMPDHIMETNLLDASWVQARKATGVNLARTPQLAKIVTNRGSQVHGQLKTKLRPLVEAIFGFHSSQSKSAIKKNRSIVEGLKGGTNFAFKVLPDEDGRRGFLKAPLIQKIINTMWFVNKHDDGVRFHNHLKPFPYPALALVLTTIECCIDEWMTGTRTDIPFTIQEYCGAYESHLKCLQAFEEATKTYAVLPAICMRLYEVGHVHSGAAPISAPTEVTVSARVIATAIKEHEDGSTTEDESD
;
A
#
# COMPACT_ATOMS: atom_id res chain seq x y z
N MET A 1 -7.25 28.70 65.57
CA MET A 1 -6.79 27.37 65.15
C MET A 1 -7.69 26.88 64.02
N LYS A 2 -7.10 26.50 62.86
CA LYS A 2 -7.72 25.89 61.64
C LYS A 2 -8.73 26.75 60.85
N ARG A 3 -8.74 26.81 59.52
CA ARG A 3 -7.88 26.31 58.44
C ARG A 3 -8.27 27.14 57.20
N ARG A 4 -7.36 27.91 56.63
CA ARG A 4 -7.54 28.56 55.33
C ARG A 4 -7.25 27.49 54.28
N ARG A 5 -8.25 27.11 53.47
CA ARG A 5 -8.07 26.23 52.31
C ARG A 5 -7.36 27.05 51.23
N GLU A 6 -6.08 26.81 51.05
CA GLU A 6 -5.39 27.16 49.82
C GLU A 6 -5.87 26.20 48.73
N SER A 7 -6.61 26.75 47.78
CA SER A 7 -6.93 26.10 46.51
C SER A 7 -5.80 26.46 45.55
N SER A 8 -4.81 25.57 45.47
CA SER A 8 -3.80 25.57 44.41
C SER A 8 -4.52 25.27 43.09
N LYS A 9 -4.86 26.33 42.35
CA LYS A 9 -5.16 26.22 40.92
C LYS A 9 -3.85 25.86 40.23
N GLU A 10 -3.70 24.61 39.82
CA GLU A 10 -2.77 24.25 38.76
C GLU A 10 -3.22 25.01 37.51
N ASP A 11 -2.46 26.03 37.13
CA ASP A 11 -2.52 26.63 35.80
C ASP A 11 -2.14 25.52 34.80
N VAL A 12 -3.16 24.87 34.23
CA VAL A 12 -2.99 24.12 32.99
C VAL A 12 -2.72 25.18 31.92
N LEU A 13 -1.44 25.49 31.69
CA LEU A 13 -0.99 26.28 30.56
C LEU A 13 -1.56 25.64 29.28
N GLU A 14 -2.56 26.28 28.69
CA GLU A 14 -3.04 25.88 27.37
C GLU A 14 -1.84 25.90 26.41
N PRO A 15 -1.59 24.80 25.65
CA PRO A 15 -0.42 24.70 24.81
C PRO A 15 -0.44 25.83 23.78
N THR A 16 0.61 26.66 23.80
CA THR A 16 0.74 27.85 22.94
C THR A 16 0.55 27.45 21.47
N VAL A 17 -0.44 28.06 20.81
CA VAL A 17 -0.75 27.76 19.40
C VAL A 17 0.37 28.29 18.51
N VAL A 18 1.02 27.39 17.78
CA VAL A 18 2.09 27.73 16.82
C VAL A 18 1.45 28.01 15.47
N LYS A 19 1.80 29.15 14.86
CA LYS A 19 1.43 29.46 13.47
C LYS A 19 2.51 28.93 12.53
N ALA A 20 2.09 28.31 11.43
CA ALA A 20 3.03 27.86 10.40
C ALA A 20 3.77 29.05 9.79
N GLN A 21 5.10 28.96 9.65
CA GLN A 21 5.90 29.99 9.02
C GLN A 21 6.30 29.56 7.61
N LYS A 22 5.88 30.34 6.62
CA LYS A 22 6.22 30.10 5.20
C LYS A 22 7.59 30.70 4.91
N LEU A 23 8.49 29.90 4.33
CA LEU A 23 9.84 30.31 3.97
C LEU A 23 9.93 30.90 2.56
N VAL A 24 9.03 30.52 1.65
CA VAL A 24 9.03 30.98 0.25
C VAL A 24 7.61 31.32 -0.21
N GLU A 25 7.39 32.53 -0.74
CA GLU A 25 6.17 32.84 -1.47
C GLU A 25 6.28 32.32 -2.91
N HIS A 26 5.44 31.37 -3.28
CA HIS A 26 5.38 30.83 -4.64
C HIS A 26 3.93 30.78 -5.11
N GLU A 27 3.70 31.14 -6.38
CA GLU A 27 2.39 31.06 -7.07
C GLU A 27 2.02 29.62 -7.52
N GLY A 28 2.76 28.61 -7.03
CA GLY A 28 2.57 27.20 -7.39
C GLY A 28 1.74 26.39 -6.38
N CYS A 29 1.55 25.10 -6.65
CA CYS A 29 0.89 24.18 -5.72
C CYS A 29 1.70 24.09 -4.41
N LEU A 30 1.07 24.43 -3.28
CA LEU A 30 1.70 24.51 -1.96
C LEU A 30 2.32 23.16 -1.55
N ARG A 31 3.58 23.20 -1.10
CA ARG A 31 4.33 22.02 -0.67
C ARG A 31 4.71 22.16 0.79
N THR A 32 4.83 21.02 1.47
CA THR A 32 5.33 20.96 2.85
C THR A 32 6.71 21.64 2.98
N ARG A 33 7.56 21.53 1.95
CA ARG A 33 8.92 22.09 1.88
C ARG A 33 8.98 23.62 1.93
N ASP A 34 7.83 24.28 1.73
CA ASP A 34 7.75 25.75 1.71
C ASP A 34 7.64 26.33 3.14
N TYR A 35 7.67 25.49 4.18
CA TYR A 35 7.48 25.85 5.59
C TYR A 35 8.72 25.56 6.45
N ASP A 36 8.77 26.13 7.65
CA ASP A 36 9.80 25.86 8.65
C ASP A 36 9.88 24.37 9.07
N ASP A 37 11.02 23.94 9.60
CA ASP A 37 11.30 22.53 9.93
C ASP A 37 10.28 21.94 10.92
N VAL A 38 9.80 22.75 11.89
CA VAL A 38 8.79 22.32 12.87
C VAL A 38 7.47 22.03 12.17
N THR A 39 7.05 22.92 11.26
CA THR A 39 5.88 22.69 10.41
C THR A 39 6.09 21.48 9.50
N GLN A 40 7.28 21.28 8.92
CA GLN A 40 7.55 20.14 8.04
C GLN A 40 7.46 18.79 8.77
N GLU A 41 8.02 18.69 9.98
CA GLU A 41 7.96 17.49 10.80
C GLU A 41 6.52 17.17 11.23
N PHE A 42 5.78 18.20 11.68
CA PHE A 42 4.37 18.07 12.00
C PHE A 42 3.55 17.59 10.80
N MET A 43 3.77 18.23 9.65
CA MET A 43 3.05 17.91 8.41
C MET A 43 3.40 16.51 7.90
N THR A 44 4.64 16.06 8.07
CA THR A 44 5.03 14.68 7.73
C THR A 44 4.28 13.67 8.59
N THR A 45 4.15 13.95 9.88
CA THR A 45 3.44 13.07 10.83
C THR A 45 1.94 13.03 10.54
N VAL A 46 1.30 14.19 10.36
CA VAL A 46 -0.14 14.24 10.10
C VAL A 46 -0.51 13.64 8.74
N ILE A 47 0.34 13.78 7.72
CA ILE A 47 0.12 13.16 6.40
C ILE A 47 0.16 11.64 6.53
N GLY A 48 1.19 11.09 7.18
CA GLY A 48 1.30 9.64 7.35
C GLY A 48 0.16 9.06 8.19
N GLU A 49 -0.22 9.73 9.28
CA GLU A 49 -1.36 9.35 10.11
C GLU A 49 -2.67 9.37 9.28
N TYR A 50 -2.89 10.42 8.48
CA TYR A 50 -4.05 10.54 7.60
C TYR A 50 -4.10 9.43 6.55
N CYS A 51 -2.99 9.18 5.84
CA CYS A 51 -2.93 8.13 4.82
C CYS A 51 -3.13 6.73 5.43
N ALA A 52 -2.56 6.46 6.60
CA ALA A 52 -2.73 5.19 7.30
C ALA A 52 -4.19 4.97 7.71
N ARG A 53 -4.84 5.97 8.32
CA ARG A 53 -6.26 5.91 8.70
C ARG A 53 -7.17 5.82 7.48
N LEU A 54 -6.89 6.58 6.43
CA LEU A 54 -7.64 6.50 5.18
C LEU A 54 -7.64 5.06 4.65
N CYS A 55 -6.47 4.41 4.58
CA CYS A 55 -6.39 3.02 4.12
C CYS A 55 -7.06 2.04 5.10
N ALA A 56 -6.95 2.27 6.40
CA ALA A 56 -7.41 1.35 7.43
C ALA A 56 -8.93 1.43 7.70
N GLU A 57 -9.51 2.62 7.56
CA GLU A 57 -10.87 2.94 8.02
C GLU A 57 -11.81 3.25 6.86
N ALA A 58 -11.42 4.15 5.94
CA ALA A 58 -12.30 4.61 4.86
C ALA A 58 -11.52 4.92 3.55
N PRO A 59 -11.08 3.89 2.81
CA PRO A 59 -10.36 4.06 1.54
C PRO A 59 -11.12 4.87 0.49
N MET A 60 -12.45 4.78 0.48
CA MET A 60 -13.32 5.51 -0.44
C MET A 60 -14.15 6.54 0.35
N PRO A 61 -13.55 7.62 0.87
CA PRO A 61 -14.23 8.53 1.78
C PRO A 61 -15.19 9.46 1.02
N ASP A 62 -16.29 9.83 1.66
CA ASP A 62 -17.00 11.06 1.32
C ASP A 62 -16.36 12.29 2.01
N HIS A 63 -16.86 13.48 1.72
CA HIS A 63 -16.32 14.72 2.29
C HIS A 63 -16.38 14.76 3.84
N ILE A 64 -17.40 14.15 4.44
CA ILE A 64 -17.57 14.13 5.91
C ILE A 64 -16.51 13.20 6.50
N MET A 65 -16.29 12.03 5.89
CA MET A 65 -15.25 11.09 6.28
C MET A 65 -13.85 11.71 6.16
N GLU A 66 -13.55 12.40 5.05
CA GLU A 66 -12.26 13.10 4.87
C GLU A 66 -12.02 14.12 5.99
N THR A 67 -13.05 14.88 6.38
CA THR A 67 -12.96 15.87 7.45
C THR A 67 -12.67 15.20 8.80
N ASN A 68 -13.39 14.12 9.12
CA ASN A 68 -13.22 13.38 10.37
C ASN A 68 -11.83 12.74 10.47
N LEU A 69 -11.36 12.12 9.37
CA LEU A 69 -10.02 11.55 9.28
C LEU A 69 -8.94 12.62 9.47
N LEU A 70 -9.12 13.79 8.85
CA LEU A 70 -8.22 14.91 8.99
C LEU A 70 -8.16 15.41 10.44
N ASP A 71 -9.31 15.59 11.10
CA ASP A 71 -9.41 16.00 12.50
C ASP A 71 -8.67 15.02 13.42
N ALA A 72 -8.97 13.72 13.29
CA ALA A 72 -8.33 12.67 14.08
C ALA A 72 -6.82 12.63 13.87
N SER A 73 -6.37 12.73 12.62
CA SER A 73 -4.95 12.73 12.27
C SER A 73 -4.22 13.94 12.84
N TRP A 74 -4.86 15.12 12.80
CA TRP A 74 -4.29 16.34 13.36
C TRP A 74 -4.09 16.25 14.86
N VAL A 75 -5.09 15.70 15.58
CA VAL A 75 -5.02 15.48 17.02
C VAL A 75 -3.87 14.53 17.36
N GLN A 76 -3.69 13.44 16.59
CA GLN A 76 -2.60 12.50 16.85
C GLN A 76 -1.23 13.09 16.52
N ALA A 77 -1.10 13.86 15.44
CA ALA A 77 0.15 14.53 15.11
C ALA A 77 0.55 15.55 16.20
N ARG A 78 -0.42 16.28 16.77
CA ARG A 78 -0.18 17.16 17.93
C ARG A 78 0.35 16.39 19.13
N LYS A 79 -0.22 15.22 19.43
CA LYS A 79 0.24 14.37 20.52
C LYS A 79 1.65 13.81 20.27
N ALA A 80 1.92 13.35 19.04
CA ALA A 80 3.17 12.71 18.69
C ALA A 80 4.35 13.69 18.62
N THR A 81 4.13 14.92 18.16
CA THR A 81 5.18 15.94 18.01
C THR A 81 5.26 16.90 19.19
N GLY A 82 4.23 16.96 20.04
CA GLY A 82 4.09 17.99 21.07
C GLY A 82 3.79 19.39 20.53
N VAL A 83 3.62 19.55 19.21
CA VAL A 83 3.41 20.85 18.57
C VAL A 83 1.92 21.12 18.40
N ASN A 84 1.43 22.24 18.94
CA ASN A 84 0.05 22.69 18.72
C ASN A 84 -0.06 23.58 17.47
N LEU A 85 0.12 22.99 16.29
CA LEU A 85 0.07 23.73 15.03
C LEU A 85 -1.38 24.15 14.70
N ALA A 86 -1.54 25.44 14.39
CA ALA A 86 -2.80 26.00 13.90
C ALA A 86 -3.16 25.40 12.54
N ARG A 87 -4.34 24.77 12.44
CA ARG A 87 -4.82 24.21 11.18
C ARG A 87 -5.38 25.32 10.30
N THR A 88 -4.72 25.56 9.16
CA THR A 88 -5.23 26.45 8.11
C THR A 88 -5.89 25.64 6.97
N PRO A 89 -6.79 26.24 6.17
CA PRO A 89 -7.35 25.57 4.99
C PRO A 89 -6.29 25.10 3.99
N GLN A 90 -5.17 25.80 3.91
CA GLN A 90 -4.04 25.45 3.05
C GLN A 90 -3.36 24.16 3.51
N LEU A 91 -3.03 24.06 4.80
CA LEU A 91 -2.40 22.85 5.34
C LEU A 91 -3.35 21.66 5.31
N ALA A 92 -4.65 21.88 5.61
CA ALA A 92 -5.69 20.87 5.46
C ALA A 92 -5.73 20.30 4.03
N LYS A 93 -5.70 21.18 3.02
CA LYS A 93 -5.67 20.78 1.60
C LYS A 93 -4.41 19.98 1.24
N ILE A 94 -3.25 20.31 1.81
CA ILE A 94 -2.02 19.52 1.60
C ILE A 94 -2.22 18.08 2.09
N VAL A 95 -2.86 17.88 3.24
CA VAL A 95 -3.11 16.55 3.81
C VAL A 95 -4.14 15.79 2.99
N THR A 96 -5.31 16.38 2.70
CA THR A 96 -6.37 15.67 1.97
C THR A 96 -5.96 15.31 0.53
N ASN A 97 -5.19 16.16 -0.14
CA ASN A 97 -4.60 15.84 -1.44
C ASN A 97 -3.73 14.57 -1.43
N ARG A 98 -3.12 14.22 -0.28
CA ARG A 98 -2.35 12.97 -0.15
C ARG A 98 -3.25 11.74 -0.19
N GLY A 99 -4.51 11.84 0.23
CA GLY A 99 -5.49 10.76 0.11
C GLY A 99 -5.73 10.36 -1.34
N SER A 100 -6.01 11.32 -2.22
CA SER A 100 -6.16 11.03 -3.67
C SER A 100 -4.87 10.46 -4.28
N GLN A 101 -3.71 10.88 -3.78
CA GLN A 101 -2.42 10.36 -4.26
C GLN A 101 -2.19 8.90 -3.85
N VAL A 102 -2.69 8.43 -2.70
CA VAL A 102 -2.56 7.02 -2.28
C VAL A 102 -3.14 6.09 -3.35
N HIS A 103 -4.34 6.40 -3.85
CA HIS A 103 -4.98 5.63 -4.92
C HIS A 103 -4.17 5.62 -6.22
N GLY A 104 -3.73 6.79 -6.69
CA GLY A 104 -2.93 6.91 -7.90
C GLY A 104 -1.58 6.18 -7.78
N GLN A 105 -0.93 6.25 -6.62
CA GLN A 105 0.32 5.55 -6.34
C GLN A 105 0.13 4.04 -6.32
N LEU A 106 -0.90 3.54 -5.63
CA LEU A 106 -1.20 2.12 -5.56
C LEU A 106 -1.42 1.55 -6.96
N LYS A 107 -2.21 2.24 -7.79
CA LYS A 107 -2.44 1.85 -9.18
C LYS A 107 -1.16 1.87 -10.01
N THR A 108 -0.38 2.93 -9.90
CA THR A 108 0.89 3.09 -10.63
C THR A 108 1.86 1.95 -10.32
N LYS A 109 1.94 1.54 -9.04
CA LYS A 109 2.75 0.40 -8.60
C LYS A 109 2.17 -0.95 -9.06
N LEU A 110 0.85 -1.09 -9.13
CA LEU A 110 0.18 -2.34 -9.52
C LEU A 110 0.29 -2.65 -11.01
N ARG A 111 0.15 -1.66 -11.90
CA ARG A 111 0.17 -1.86 -13.36
C ARG A 111 1.28 -2.77 -13.86
N PRO A 112 2.58 -2.49 -13.60
CA PRO A 112 3.66 -3.35 -14.08
C PRO A 112 3.63 -4.74 -13.43
N LEU A 113 3.12 -4.88 -12.20
CA LEU A 113 3.00 -6.16 -11.53
C LEU A 113 1.89 -7.02 -12.13
N VAL A 114 0.73 -6.42 -12.45
CA VAL A 114 -0.40 -7.07 -13.11
C VAL A 114 0.01 -7.55 -14.50
N GLU A 115 0.68 -6.69 -15.27
CA GLU A 115 1.18 -7.03 -16.61
C GLU A 115 2.14 -8.22 -16.55
N ALA A 116 3.14 -8.17 -15.68
CA ALA A 116 4.17 -9.21 -15.57
C ALA A 116 3.64 -10.53 -14.99
N ILE A 117 2.82 -10.49 -13.93
CA ILE A 117 2.37 -11.71 -13.23
C ILE A 117 1.32 -12.46 -14.04
N PHE A 118 0.43 -11.75 -14.72
CA PHE A 118 -0.62 -12.40 -15.51
C PHE A 118 -0.25 -12.60 -16.99
N GLY A 119 0.90 -12.08 -17.43
CA GLY A 119 1.40 -12.30 -18.79
C GLY A 119 0.63 -11.51 -19.85
N PHE A 120 0.18 -10.31 -19.51
CA PHE A 120 -0.34 -9.39 -20.51
C PHE A 120 0.80 -8.89 -21.40
N HIS A 121 0.51 -8.73 -22.69
CA HIS A 121 1.49 -8.23 -23.64
C HIS A 121 0.93 -7.09 -24.47
N SER A 122 1.67 -5.99 -24.52
CA SER A 122 1.40 -4.85 -25.38
C SER A 122 1.78 -5.19 -26.84
N SER A 123 0.86 -5.82 -27.58
CA SER A 123 1.02 -6.14 -29.00
C SER A 123 -0.28 -5.87 -29.76
N GLN A 124 -0.16 -5.34 -30.98
CA GLN A 124 -1.29 -5.08 -31.88
C GLN A 124 -1.68 -6.32 -32.70
N SER A 125 -1.02 -7.46 -32.49
CA SER A 125 -1.35 -8.68 -33.21
C SER A 125 -2.71 -9.23 -32.76
N LYS A 126 -3.52 -9.73 -33.71
CA LYS A 126 -4.83 -10.33 -33.40
C LYS A 126 -4.73 -11.48 -32.39
N SER A 127 -3.64 -12.24 -32.43
CA SER A 127 -3.36 -13.33 -31.48
C SER A 127 -3.14 -12.81 -30.06
N ALA A 128 -2.29 -11.79 -29.89
CA ALA A 128 -2.05 -11.19 -28.57
C ALA A 128 -3.30 -10.53 -27.98
N ILE A 129 -4.07 -9.80 -28.81
CA ILE A 129 -5.35 -9.20 -28.39
C ILE A 129 -6.31 -10.28 -27.90
N LYS A 130 -6.46 -11.38 -28.64
CA LYS A 130 -7.32 -12.51 -28.24
C LYS A 130 -6.83 -13.16 -26.95
N LYS A 131 -5.51 -13.36 -26.81
CA LYS A 131 -4.90 -13.92 -25.58
C LYS A 131 -5.17 -13.03 -24.38
N ASN A 132 -4.93 -11.72 -24.48
CA ASN A 132 -5.17 -10.76 -23.41
C ASN A 132 -6.64 -10.77 -22.97
N ARG A 133 -7.61 -10.78 -23.90
CA ARG A 133 -9.04 -10.88 -23.57
C ARG A 133 -9.36 -12.16 -22.80
N SER A 134 -8.82 -13.29 -23.25
CA SER A 134 -8.99 -14.57 -22.55
C SER A 134 -8.38 -14.56 -21.15
N ILE A 135 -7.23 -13.91 -20.95
CA ILE A 135 -6.65 -13.70 -19.62
C ILE A 135 -7.60 -12.86 -18.75
N VAL A 136 -8.12 -11.74 -19.26
CA VAL A 136 -9.06 -10.89 -18.51
C VAL A 136 -10.31 -11.68 -18.08
N GLU A 137 -10.96 -12.38 -19.02
CA GLU A 137 -12.13 -13.22 -18.73
C GLU A 137 -11.81 -14.27 -17.66
N GLY A 138 -10.68 -14.96 -17.78
CA GLY A 138 -10.22 -15.98 -16.83
C GLY A 138 -9.92 -15.41 -15.44
N LEU A 139 -9.35 -14.21 -15.34
CA LEU A 139 -9.01 -13.55 -14.08
C LEU A 139 -10.23 -12.97 -13.37
N LYS A 140 -11.15 -12.35 -14.12
CA LYS A 140 -12.36 -11.74 -13.57
C LYS A 140 -13.40 -12.79 -13.17
N GLY A 141 -13.43 -13.94 -13.84
CA GLY A 141 -14.32 -15.05 -13.51
C GLY A 141 -14.22 -15.46 -12.05
N GLY A 142 -15.21 -15.06 -11.23
CA GLY A 142 -15.24 -15.33 -9.80
C GLY A 142 -14.01 -14.85 -9.01
N THR A 143 -13.40 -13.73 -9.41
CA THR A 143 -12.26 -13.11 -8.70
C THR A 143 -11.01 -14.02 -8.66
N ASN A 144 -10.77 -14.75 -9.74
CA ASN A 144 -9.65 -15.68 -9.86
C ASN A 144 -8.27 -15.02 -9.65
N PHE A 145 -8.14 -13.73 -9.94
CA PHE A 145 -6.91 -12.97 -9.66
C PHE A 145 -6.48 -12.95 -8.19
N ALA A 146 -7.40 -13.26 -7.25
CA ALA A 146 -7.10 -13.29 -5.82
C ALA A 146 -6.62 -14.66 -5.32
N PHE A 147 -6.64 -15.71 -6.15
CA PHE A 147 -6.28 -17.08 -5.75
C PHE A 147 -4.82 -17.42 -6.08
N LYS A 148 -4.21 -18.26 -5.23
CA LYS A 148 -2.86 -18.79 -5.49
C LYS A 148 -2.85 -19.79 -6.65
N VAL A 149 -3.88 -20.64 -6.72
CA VAL A 149 -4.02 -21.69 -7.74
C VAL A 149 -5.37 -21.50 -8.42
N LEU A 150 -5.31 -21.26 -9.73
CA LEU A 150 -6.46 -21.13 -10.62
C LEU A 150 -7.22 -22.46 -10.73
N PRO A 151 -8.51 -22.44 -11.11
CA PRO A 151 -9.31 -23.66 -11.15
C PRO A 151 -8.71 -24.69 -12.13
N ASP A 152 -8.45 -25.88 -11.59
CA ASP A 152 -8.33 -27.15 -12.32
C ASP A 152 -9.46 -28.09 -11.82
N GLU A 153 -9.44 -29.38 -12.15
CA GLU A 153 -10.47 -30.36 -11.75
C GLU A 153 -10.76 -30.38 -10.23
N ASP A 154 -9.79 -30.04 -9.38
CA ASP A 154 -9.90 -29.98 -7.91
C ASP A 154 -10.45 -28.65 -7.34
N GLY A 155 -10.82 -27.70 -8.20
CA GLY A 155 -11.31 -26.38 -7.80
C GLY A 155 -10.24 -25.39 -7.32
N ARG A 156 -10.69 -24.20 -6.91
CA ARG A 156 -9.83 -23.03 -6.63
C ARG A 156 -9.24 -23.09 -5.23
N ARG A 157 -7.93 -22.82 -5.08
CA ARG A 157 -7.24 -22.88 -3.78
C ARG A 157 -6.43 -21.63 -3.47
N GLY A 158 -6.36 -21.31 -2.18
CA GLY A 158 -5.56 -20.21 -1.66
C GLY A 158 -6.14 -18.83 -1.99
N PHE A 159 -7.42 -18.61 -1.68
CA PHE A 159 -8.03 -17.29 -1.71
C PHE A 159 -7.20 -16.28 -0.90
N LEU A 160 -7.00 -15.08 -1.46
CA LEU A 160 -6.17 -13.99 -0.93
C LEU A 160 -4.68 -14.34 -0.77
N LYS A 161 -4.22 -15.43 -1.42
CA LYS A 161 -2.81 -15.86 -1.41
C LYS A 161 -2.14 -15.74 -2.78
N ALA A 162 -2.75 -15.01 -3.72
CA ALA A 162 -2.10 -14.67 -4.98
C ALA A 162 -0.79 -13.89 -4.71
N PRO A 163 0.36 -14.27 -5.30
CA PRO A 163 1.64 -13.61 -5.06
C PRO A 163 1.63 -12.09 -5.29
N LEU A 164 0.79 -11.63 -6.23
CA LEU A 164 0.58 -10.22 -6.53
C LEU A 164 0.17 -9.42 -5.29
N ILE A 165 -0.71 -9.96 -4.43
CA ILE A 165 -1.25 -9.27 -3.25
C ILE A 165 -0.13 -8.93 -2.25
N GLN A 166 0.73 -9.90 -1.90
CA GLN A 166 1.85 -9.62 -1.01
C GLN A 166 2.85 -8.67 -1.67
N LYS A 167 3.14 -8.85 -2.96
CA LYS A 167 4.12 -8.02 -3.68
C LYS A 167 3.70 -6.55 -3.71
N ILE A 168 2.42 -6.25 -3.97
CA ILE A 168 1.94 -4.87 -3.91
C ILE A 168 1.93 -4.32 -2.49
N ILE A 169 1.53 -5.11 -1.49
CA ILE A 169 1.55 -4.66 -0.09
C ILE A 169 2.97 -4.25 0.32
N ASN A 170 3.95 -5.08 -0.02
CA ASN A 170 5.37 -4.79 0.21
C ASN A 170 5.82 -3.50 -0.49
N THR A 171 5.44 -3.34 -1.76
CA THR A 171 5.86 -2.21 -2.59
C THR A 171 5.17 -0.91 -2.18
N MET A 172 3.97 -0.98 -1.61
CA MET A 172 3.17 0.18 -1.23
C MET A 172 3.46 0.66 0.19
N TRP A 173 3.53 -0.25 1.17
CA TRP A 173 3.60 0.10 2.59
C TRP A 173 4.87 -0.38 3.33
N PHE A 174 5.72 -1.22 2.72
CA PHE A 174 6.83 -1.86 3.42
C PHE A 174 8.15 -1.91 2.62
N VAL A 175 8.47 -0.89 1.82
CA VAL A 175 9.72 -0.85 1.05
C VAL A 175 10.93 -0.78 1.98
N ASN A 176 10.80 -0.05 3.09
CA ASN A 176 11.86 0.13 4.07
C ASN A 176 11.26 0.43 5.47
N LYS A 177 12.12 0.44 6.50
CA LYS A 177 11.75 0.69 7.91
C LYS A 177 11.09 2.05 8.20
N HIS A 178 11.11 2.99 7.26
CA HIS A 178 10.51 4.31 7.38
C HIS A 178 9.20 4.46 6.60
N ASP A 179 8.73 3.41 5.95
CA ASP A 179 7.43 3.43 5.26
C ASP A 179 6.26 3.28 6.24
N ASP A 180 5.07 3.62 5.75
CA ASP A 180 3.86 3.75 6.56
C ASP A 180 3.47 2.45 7.29
N GLY A 181 3.69 1.29 6.67
CA GLY A 181 3.41 -0.02 7.26
C GLY A 181 4.19 -0.29 8.55
N VAL A 182 5.36 0.33 8.71
CA VAL A 182 6.20 0.21 9.90
C VAL A 182 5.88 1.34 10.89
N ARG A 183 5.83 2.59 10.40
CA ARG A 183 5.64 3.78 11.25
C ARG A 183 4.26 3.85 11.88
N PHE A 184 3.22 3.48 11.13
CA PHE A 184 1.82 3.56 11.54
C PHE A 184 1.23 2.18 11.79
N HIS A 185 2.01 1.29 12.42
CA HIS A 185 1.61 -0.08 12.72
C HIS A 185 0.30 -0.18 13.52
N ASN A 186 -0.02 0.83 14.35
CA ASN A 186 -1.29 0.87 15.09
C ASN A 186 -2.53 0.88 14.20
N HIS A 187 -2.41 1.35 12.95
CA HIS A 187 -3.49 1.37 11.97
C HIS A 187 -3.42 0.19 11.00
N LEU A 188 -2.21 -0.31 10.75
CA LEU A 188 -1.96 -1.29 9.68
C LEU A 188 -1.70 -2.72 10.19
N LYS A 189 -1.69 -2.95 11.52
CA LYS A 189 -1.51 -4.27 12.14
C LYS A 189 -2.76 -4.71 12.91
N PRO A 190 -3.37 -5.88 12.58
CA PRO A 190 -3.15 -6.68 11.37
C PRO A 190 -3.46 -5.89 10.09
N PHE A 191 -3.06 -6.39 8.92
CA PHE A 191 -3.32 -5.67 7.66
C PHE A 191 -4.83 -5.42 7.48
N PRO A 192 -5.31 -4.17 7.34
CA PRO A 192 -6.73 -3.87 7.47
C PRO A 192 -7.57 -4.47 6.34
N TYR A 193 -8.79 -4.90 6.65
CA TYR A 193 -9.72 -5.39 5.62
C TYR A 193 -10.07 -4.30 4.59
N PRO A 194 -10.31 -3.03 4.99
CA PRO A 194 -10.52 -1.95 4.03
C PRO A 194 -9.33 -1.77 3.09
N ALA A 195 -8.10 -1.79 3.61
CA ALA A 195 -6.88 -1.70 2.79
C ALA A 195 -6.75 -2.90 1.84
N LEU A 196 -7.09 -4.11 2.29
CA LEU A 196 -7.07 -5.31 1.44
C LEU A 196 -8.14 -5.25 0.35
N ALA A 197 -9.36 -4.80 0.67
CA ALA A 197 -10.41 -4.57 -0.31
C ALA A 197 -9.96 -3.54 -1.35
N LEU A 198 -9.35 -2.43 -0.93
CA LEU A 198 -8.78 -1.43 -1.83
C LEU A 198 -7.74 -2.06 -2.78
N VAL A 199 -6.82 -2.89 -2.27
CA VAL A 199 -5.85 -3.61 -3.10
C VAL A 199 -6.54 -4.49 -4.15
N LEU A 200 -7.56 -5.26 -3.77
CA LEU A 200 -8.32 -6.10 -4.71
C LEU A 200 -9.02 -5.26 -5.78
N THR A 201 -9.64 -4.15 -5.41
CA THR A 201 -10.29 -3.22 -6.34
C THR A 201 -9.30 -2.60 -7.30
N THR A 202 -8.11 -2.20 -6.84
CA THR A 202 -7.10 -1.61 -7.72
C THR A 202 -6.48 -2.67 -8.65
N ILE A 203 -6.34 -3.93 -8.21
CA ILE A 203 -5.96 -5.05 -9.09
C ILE A 203 -7.01 -5.22 -10.19
N GLU A 204 -8.30 -5.24 -9.83
CA GLU A 204 -9.40 -5.32 -10.80
C GLU A 204 -9.36 -4.16 -11.80
N CYS A 205 -9.17 -2.92 -11.33
CA CYS A 205 -9.01 -1.76 -12.21
C CYS A 205 -7.84 -1.92 -13.20
N CYS A 206 -6.69 -2.41 -12.74
CA CYS A 206 -5.55 -2.66 -13.63
C CYS A 206 -5.81 -3.79 -14.63
N ILE A 207 -6.66 -4.77 -14.29
CA ILE A 207 -7.11 -5.81 -15.23
C ILE A 207 -8.09 -5.23 -16.24
N ASP A 208 -8.98 -4.32 -15.81
CA ASP A 208 -9.96 -3.67 -16.67
C ASP A 208 -9.31 -2.87 -17.81
N GLU A 209 -8.11 -2.32 -17.56
CA GLU A 209 -7.30 -1.65 -18.60
C GLU A 209 -7.03 -2.55 -19.82
N TRP A 210 -7.15 -3.87 -19.68
CA TRP A 210 -6.90 -4.85 -20.76
C TRP A 210 -8.16 -5.46 -21.36
N MET A 211 -9.37 -5.02 -20.97
CA MET A 211 -10.65 -5.60 -21.42
C MET A 211 -10.79 -5.71 -22.94
N THR A 212 -10.24 -4.73 -23.68
CA THR A 212 -10.30 -4.73 -25.15
C THR A 212 -9.22 -5.60 -25.80
N GLY A 213 -8.32 -6.19 -25.02
CA GLY A 213 -7.14 -6.93 -25.44
C GLY A 213 -5.92 -6.04 -25.73
N THR A 214 -6.07 -4.73 -25.73
CA THR A 214 -5.00 -3.74 -25.70
C THR A 214 -5.12 -2.89 -24.43
N ARG A 215 -4.00 -2.41 -23.90
CA ARG A 215 -4.02 -1.59 -22.68
C ARG A 215 -4.57 -0.20 -22.95
N THR A 216 -5.64 0.16 -22.25
CA THR A 216 -6.23 1.51 -22.22
C THR A 216 -6.19 2.05 -20.80
N ASP A 217 -5.74 3.29 -20.62
CA ASP A 217 -5.74 3.94 -19.30
C ASP A 217 -7.18 4.20 -18.82
N ILE A 218 -7.56 3.64 -17.68
CA ILE A 218 -8.88 3.82 -17.06
C ILE A 218 -8.70 4.55 -15.73
N PRO A 219 -9.16 5.79 -15.51
CA PRO A 219 -8.89 6.47 -14.24
C PRO A 219 -9.43 5.65 -13.04
N PHE A 220 -8.67 5.59 -11.94
CA PHE A 220 -9.16 4.98 -10.70
C PHE A 220 -9.85 6.05 -9.86
N THR A 221 -11.15 6.23 -10.11
CA THR A 221 -11.98 7.22 -9.43
C THR A 221 -12.89 6.56 -8.40
N ILE A 222 -13.23 7.30 -7.33
CA ILE A 222 -14.22 6.84 -6.34
C ILE A 222 -15.55 6.56 -7.04
N GLN A 223 -15.97 7.44 -7.97
CA GLN A 223 -17.24 7.31 -8.69
C GLN A 223 -17.36 5.99 -9.45
N GLU A 224 -16.30 5.52 -10.10
CA GLU A 224 -16.33 4.31 -10.92
C GLU A 224 -16.08 3.03 -10.10
N TYR A 225 -15.19 3.09 -9.11
CA TYR A 225 -14.71 1.89 -8.40
C TYR A 225 -15.25 1.73 -6.97
N CYS A 226 -16.06 2.65 -6.43
CA CYS A 226 -16.66 2.49 -5.11
C CYS A 226 -17.54 1.22 -5.04
N GLY A 227 -18.36 0.94 -6.05
CA GLY A 227 -19.19 -0.27 -6.08
C GLY A 227 -18.39 -1.58 -6.09
N ALA A 228 -17.27 -1.60 -6.82
CA ALA A 228 -16.34 -2.74 -6.81
C ALA A 228 -15.64 -2.89 -5.45
N TYR A 229 -15.20 -1.78 -4.85
CA TYR A 229 -14.64 -1.74 -3.51
C TYR A 229 -15.61 -2.30 -2.46
N GLU A 230 -16.85 -1.82 -2.42
CA GLU A 230 -17.87 -2.33 -1.51
C GLU A 230 -18.15 -3.82 -1.71
N SER A 231 -18.14 -4.29 -2.97
CA SER A 231 -18.34 -5.70 -3.29
C SER A 231 -17.20 -6.57 -2.76
N HIS A 232 -15.95 -6.14 -2.93
CA HIS A 232 -14.78 -6.83 -2.35
C HIS A 232 -14.81 -6.81 -0.82
N LEU A 233 -15.16 -5.67 -0.20
CA LEU A 233 -15.27 -5.58 1.25
C LEU A 233 -16.36 -6.50 1.81
N LYS A 234 -17.54 -6.54 1.18
CA LYS A 234 -18.62 -7.48 1.53
C LYS A 234 -18.17 -8.94 1.34
N CYS A 235 -17.41 -9.24 0.30
CA CYS A 235 -16.83 -10.57 0.09
C CYS A 235 -15.87 -10.97 1.22
N LEU A 236 -14.99 -10.07 1.65
CA LEU A 236 -14.09 -10.31 2.79
C LEU A 236 -14.88 -10.57 4.08
N GLN A 237 -15.90 -9.76 4.35
CA GLN A 237 -16.77 -9.92 5.54
C GLN A 237 -17.54 -11.25 5.52
N ALA A 238 -18.11 -11.63 4.37
CA ALA A 238 -18.79 -12.90 4.21
C ALA A 238 -17.82 -14.09 4.38
N PHE A 239 -16.60 -13.96 3.87
CA PHE A 239 -15.56 -14.97 4.03
C PHE A 239 -15.11 -15.10 5.50
N GLU A 240 -14.97 -13.98 6.22
CA GLU A 240 -14.68 -14.01 7.66
C GLU A 240 -15.79 -14.71 8.43
N GLU A 241 -17.06 -14.36 8.22
CA GLU A 241 -18.17 -14.98 8.93
C GLU A 241 -18.26 -16.48 8.63
N ALA A 242 -18.08 -16.89 7.36
CA ALA A 242 -18.07 -18.29 6.96
C ALA A 242 -16.88 -19.09 7.54
N THR A 243 -15.77 -18.42 7.86
CA THR A 243 -14.54 -19.05 8.37
C THR A 243 -14.23 -18.71 9.82
N LYS A 244 -15.20 -18.10 10.53
CA LYS A 244 -15.04 -17.50 11.86
C LYS A 244 -14.45 -18.45 12.89
N THR A 245 -14.92 -19.71 12.90
CA THR A 245 -14.43 -20.77 13.79
C THR A 245 -12.92 -21.02 13.66
N TYR A 246 -12.34 -20.73 12.50
CA TYR A 246 -10.95 -20.97 12.18
C TYR A 246 -10.12 -19.67 12.10
N ALA A 247 -10.75 -18.51 12.26
CA ALA A 247 -10.12 -17.19 12.14
C ALA A 247 -9.23 -17.02 10.89
N VAL A 248 -9.68 -17.56 9.74
CA VAL A 248 -8.83 -17.65 8.53
C VAL A 248 -8.47 -16.27 7.99
N LEU A 249 -9.43 -15.35 7.85
CA LEU A 249 -9.16 -14.00 7.35
C LEU A 249 -8.24 -13.21 8.31
N PRO A 250 -8.49 -13.16 9.63
CA PRO A 250 -7.55 -12.58 10.59
C PRO A 250 -6.13 -13.13 10.45
N ALA A 251 -5.97 -14.45 10.31
CA ALA A 251 -4.66 -15.08 10.13
C ALA A 251 -4.01 -14.74 8.77
N ILE A 252 -4.78 -14.51 7.71
CA ILE A 252 -4.27 -14.01 6.44
C ILE A 252 -3.76 -12.58 6.60
N CYS A 253 -4.56 -11.69 7.18
CA CYS A 253 -4.21 -10.28 7.37
C CYS A 253 -3.00 -10.09 8.31
N MET A 254 -2.90 -10.90 9.36
CA MET A 254 -1.70 -10.89 10.23
C MET A 254 -0.46 -11.30 9.43
N ARG A 255 -0.55 -12.37 8.64
CA ARG A 255 0.57 -12.84 7.83
C ARG A 255 0.99 -11.82 6.77
N LEU A 256 0.04 -11.15 6.11
CA LEU A 256 0.32 -10.10 5.13
C LEU A 256 1.16 -8.99 5.76
N TYR A 257 0.80 -8.57 6.98
CA TYR A 257 1.53 -7.57 7.76
C TYR A 257 2.92 -8.08 8.16
N GLU A 258 3.02 -9.27 8.76
CA GLU A 258 4.30 -9.83 9.26
C GLU A 258 5.32 -10.01 8.13
N VAL A 259 4.89 -10.54 6.99
CA VAL A 259 5.76 -10.69 5.80
C VAL A 259 6.20 -9.32 5.28
N GLY A 260 5.31 -8.32 5.27
CA GLY A 260 5.66 -6.95 4.92
C GLY A 260 6.67 -6.35 5.89
N HIS A 261 6.45 -6.49 7.19
CA HIS A 261 7.34 -6.00 8.23
C HIS A 261 8.75 -6.61 8.12
N VAL A 262 8.85 -7.92 7.85
CA VAL A 262 10.13 -8.58 7.56
C VAL A 262 10.77 -8.02 6.28
N HIS A 263 9.99 -7.84 5.22
CA HIS A 263 10.47 -7.29 3.94
C HIS A 263 11.08 -5.88 4.09
N SER A 264 10.53 -5.06 4.97
CA SER A 264 11.01 -3.69 5.22
C SER A 264 12.41 -3.61 5.86
N GLY A 265 12.96 -4.75 6.30
CA GLY A 265 14.22 -4.79 7.06
C GLY A 265 14.11 -4.26 8.49
N ALA A 266 12.88 -4.02 8.99
CA ALA A 266 12.64 -3.61 10.37
C ALA A 266 12.72 -4.78 11.39
N ALA A 267 12.68 -6.02 10.92
CA ALA A 267 12.98 -7.19 11.76
C ALA A 267 14.50 -7.29 12.00
N PRO A 268 14.96 -7.77 13.18
CA PRO A 268 16.37 -8.01 13.43
C PRO A 268 16.94 -8.95 12.34
N ILE A 269 18.02 -8.52 11.70
CA ILE A 269 18.74 -9.34 10.75
C ILE A 269 19.30 -10.55 11.54
N SER A 270 18.71 -11.74 11.35
CA SER A 270 19.39 -12.98 11.72
C SER A 270 20.77 -12.99 11.05
N ALA A 271 21.79 -13.41 11.80
CA ALA A 271 23.21 -13.31 11.44
C ALA A 271 23.49 -13.59 9.95
N PRO A 272 24.43 -12.87 9.33
CA PRO A 272 24.72 -13.00 7.91
C PRO A 272 24.99 -14.46 7.57
N THR A 273 24.08 -15.05 6.79
CA THR A 273 24.30 -16.37 6.21
C THR A 273 25.48 -16.26 5.27
N GLU A 274 26.54 -17.03 5.51
CA GLU A 274 27.66 -17.14 4.58
C GLU A 274 27.13 -17.45 3.19
N VAL A 275 27.41 -16.55 2.25
CA VAL A 275 27.08 -16.76 0.84
C VAL A 275 28.11 -17.71 0.27
N THR A 276 27.88 -19.01 0.45
CA THR A 276 28.68 -20.06 -0.19
C THR A 276 28.00 -20.52 -1.47
N VAL A 277 28.63 -20.23 -2.61
CA VAL A 277 28.28 -20.85 -3.88
C VAL A 277 28.67 -22.31 -3.82
N SER A 278 27.73 -23.23 -4.06
CA SER A 278 28.03 -24.66 -4.01
C SER A 278 29.06 -25.03 -5.08
N ALA A 279 29.94 -25.99 -4.78
CA ALA A 279 30.95 -26.47 -5.72
C ALA A 279 30.37 -26.94 -7.06
N ARG A 280 29.10 -27.39 -7.07
CA ARG A 280 28.39 -27.76 -8.30
C ARG A 280 28.11 -26.57 -9.20
N VAL A 281 27.68 -25.45 -8.63
CA VAL A 281 27.41 -24.21 -9.40
C VAL A 281 28.73 -23.66 -9.96
N ILE A 282 29.82 -23.75 -9.19
CA ILE A 282 31.16 -23.37 -9.66
C ILE A 282 31.58 -24.28 -10.83
N ALA A 283 31.42 -25.60 -10.71
CA ALA A 283 31.77 -26.54 -11.76
C ALA A 283 30.92 -26.36 -13.04
N THR A 284 29.63 -26.07 -12.91
CA THR A 284 28.76 -25.77 -14.05
C THR A 284 29.19 -24.48 -14.74
N ALA A 285 29.49 -23.42 -13.97
CA ALA A 285 29.95 -22.15 -14.54
C ALA A 285 31.32 -22.28 -15.25
N ILE A 286 32.23 -23.10 -14.73
CA ILE A 286 33.51 -23.41 -15.40
C ILE A 286 33.25 -24.12 -16.73
N LYS A 287 32.39 -25.15 -16.73
CA LYS A 287 32.07 -25.91 -17.94
C LYS A 287 31.40 -25.05 -19.02
N GLU A 288 30.45 -24.19 -18.64
CA GLU A 288 29.81 -23.24 -19.58
C GLU A 288 30.81 -22.27 -20.20
N HIS A 289 31.84 -21.85 -19.46
CA HIS A 289 32.89 -20.99 -19.97
C HIS A 289 33.82 -21.72 -20.95
N GLU A 290 34.19 -22.97 -20.63
CA GLU A 290 35.03 -23.81 -21.49
C GLU A 290 34.31 -24.17 -22.79
N ASP A 291 33.04 -24.58 -22.72
CA ASP A 291 32.21 -24.93 -23.89
C ASP A 291 31.94 -23.70 -24.80
N GLY A 292 31.92 -22.49 -24.24
CA GLY A 292 31.78 -21.23 -24.97
C GLY A 292 33.08 -20.68 -25.59
N SER A 293 34.25 -21.19 -25.17
CA SER A 293 35.56 -20.77 -25.68
C SER A 293 36.05 -21.61 -26.87
N THR A 294 35.40 -22.73 -27.18
CA THR A 294 35.84 -23.67 -28.22
C THR A 294 35.27 -23.42 -29.63
N THR A 295 34.71 -22.24 -29.90
CA THR A 295 34.18 -21.90 -31.25
C THR A 295 34.92 -20.79 -31.99
N GLU A 296 36.07 -20.33 -31.49
CA GLU A 296 36.93 -19.38 -32.21
C GLU A 296 38.38 -19.87 -32.17
N ASP A 297 38.70 -20.87 -33.00
CA ASP A 297 40.02 -21.02 -33.65
C ASP A 297 40.01 -22.33 -34.46
N GLU A 298 39.67 -22.23 -35.75
CA GLU A 298 40.31 -22.93 -36.88
C GLU A 298 39.51 -22.70 -38.17
N SER A 299 39.96 -21.72 -38.95
CA SER A 299 39.77 -21.72 -40.41
C SER A 299 40.96 -20.99 -41.04
N ASP A 300 41.98 -21.77 -41.40
CA ASP A 300 42.86 -21.50 -42.55
C ASP A 300 42.13 -21.89 -43.85
#